data_AF-A0A2S6MEP7-F1
#
_entry.id   AF-A0A2S6MEP7-F1
#
_cell.length_a   1.000
_cell.length_b   1.000
_cell.length_c   1.000
_cell.angle_alpha   90.00
_cell.angle_beta   90.00
_cell.angle_gamma   90.00
#
_symmetry.space_group_name_H-M   'P 1'
#
loop_
_entity.id
_entity.type
_entity.pdbx_description
1 polymer ?
#
loop_
_entity_poly.entity_id
_entity_poly.type
_entity_poly.pdbx_seq_one_letter_code
_entity_poly.pdbx_strand_id
1 'polypeptide(L)'
;MAKRVLAIGIEPGSADYSAFPQLTPELVRTYIEAQLLRLRDLGFEVTSCLIDLDVTAEAGVTAALRDERFDCVVIGAGLREPKERLVLFEKVLNLVHRLAPDAAICFNTTPADTVEAVQRWVEP
;
A
#
# COMPACT_ATOMS: atom_id res chain seq x y z
N MET A 1 -21.37 -7.36 -0.63
CA MET A 1 -20.81 -6.00 -0.83
C MET A 1 -19.40 -6.18 -1.30
N ALA A 2 -18.93 -5.34 -2.22
CA ALA A 2 -17.55 -5.40 -2.70
C ALA A 2 -16.57 -5.26 -1.54
N LYS A 3 -15.53 -6.09 -1.52
CA LYS A 3 -14.45 -5.97 -0.53
C LYS A 3 -13.62 -4.72 -0.75
N ARG A 4 -13.25 -4.05 0.34
CA ARG A 4 -12.50 -2.79 0.34
C ARG A 4 -11.03 -3.01 0.61
N VAL A 5 -10.19 -2.45 -0.26
CA VAL A 5 -8.74 -2.56 -0.20
C VAL A 5 -8.12 -1.18 -0.04
N LEU A 6 -7.29 -1.02 0.99
CA LEU A 6 -6.40 0.13 1.13
C LEU A 6 -5.00 -0.26 0.66
N ALA A 7 -4.49 0.40 -0.39
CA ALA A 7 -3.13 0.24 -0.85
C ALA A 7 -2.24 1.36 -0.30
N ILE A 8 -1.40 1.05 0.68
CA ILE A 8 -0.44 1.99 1.27
C ILE A 8 0.91 1.84 0.57
N GLY A 9 1.41 2.94 0.02
CA GLY A 9 2.69 2.98 -0.67
C GLY A 9 3.42 4.30 -0.43
N ILE A 10 4.65 4.39 -0.96
CA ILE A 10 5.40 5.66 -0.98
C ILE A 10 5.01 6.40 -2.26
N GLU A 11 4.84 7.71 -2.17
CA GLU A 11 4.76 8.58 -3.35
C GLU A 11 6.00 8.35 -4.23
N PRO A 12 5.86 7.87 -5.49
CA PRO A 12 7.00 7.51 -6.32
C PRO A 12 8.08 8.59 -6.46
N GLY A 13 7.72 9.88 -6.44
CA GLY A 13 8.70 10.98 -6.46
C GLY A 13 9.60 11.06 -5.22
N SER A 14 9.15 10.49 -4.10
CA SER A 14 9.83 10.51 -2.79
C SER A 14 10.62 9.21 -2.53
N ALA A 15 10.49 8.18 -3.37
CA ALA A 15 11.14 6.88 -3.17
C ALA A 15 12.63 6.87 -3.56
N ASP A 16 13.42 5.99 -2.92
CA ASP A 16 14.82 5.75 -3.29
C ASP A 16 14.92 4.50 -4.17
N TYR A 17 15.45 4.68 -5.38
CA TYR A 17 15.59 3.65 -6.40
C TYR A 17 17.02 3.14 -6.55
N SER A 18 17.95 3.54 -5.67
CA SER A 18 19.37 3.20 -5.78
C SER A 18 19.63 1.68 -5.83
N ALA A 19 18.80 0.88 -5.17
CA ALA A 19 18.87 -0.58 -5.20
C ALA A 19 18.23 -1.22 -6.45
N PHE A 20 17.45 -0.45 -7.22
CA PHE A 20 16.67 -0.91 -8.37
C PHE A 20 16.77 0.10 -9.52
N PRO A 21 17.95 0.27 -10.15
CA PRO A 21 18.19 1.30 -11.16
C PRO A 21 17.32 1.18 -12.41
N GLN A 22 16.68 0.04 -12.62
CA GLN A 22 15.68 -0.17 -13.69
C GLN A 22 14.32 0.48 -13.40
N LEU A 23 14.06 0.90 -12.16
CA LEU A 23 12.82 1.54 -11.77
C LEU A 23 12.96 3.07 -11.83
N THR A 24 11.95 3.72 -12.40
CA THR A 24 11.77 5.17 -12.33
C THR A 24 10.46 5.50 -11.62
N PRO A 25 10.30 6.73 -11.08
CA PRO A 25 9.04 7.18 -10.51
C PRO A 25 7.83 6.96 -11.44
N GLU A 26 7.98 7.25 -12.73
CA GLU A 26 6.94 7.13 -13.75
C GLU A 26 6.57 5.66 -13.98
N LEU A 27 7.57 4.78 -14.06
CA LEU A 27 7.37 3.35 -14.23
C LEU A 27 6.65 2.75 -13.02
N VAL A 28 7.05 3.13 -11.80
CA VAL A 28 6.38 2.68 -10.58
C VAL A 28 4.95 3.21 -10.50
N ARG A 29 4.70 4.46 -10.86
CA ARG A 29 3.34 5.01 -10.92
C ARG A 29 2.47 4.21 -11.89
N THR A 30 3.00 3.88 -13.06
CA THR A 30 2.31 3.05 -14.07
C THR A 30 1.93 1.68 -13.49
N TYR A 31 2.85 1.02 -12.78
CA TYR A 31 2.55 -0.26 -12.14
C TYR A 31 1.47 -0.13 -11.06
N ILE A 32 1.55 0.89 -10.20
CA ILE A 32 0.55 1.14 -9.16
C ILE A 32 -0.83 1.32 -9.81
N GLU A 33 -0.95 2.23 -10.79
CA GLU A 33 -2.21 2.49 -11.49
C GLU A 33 -2.77 1.24 -12.15
N ALA A 34 -1.92 0.47 -12.85
CA ALA A 34 -2.32 -0.78 -13.47
C ALA A 34 -2.86 -1.81 -12.45
N GLN A 35 -2.24 -1.95 -11.29
CA GLN A 35 -2.72 -2.87 -10.26
C GLN A 35 -4.02 -2.38 -9.60
N LEU A 36 -4.16 -1.08 -9.35
CA LEU A 36 -5.40 -0.51 -8.80
C LEU A 36 -6.57 -0.72 -9.76
N LEU A 37 -6.35 -0.56 -11.07
CA LEU A 37 -7.35 -0.87 -12.09
C LEU A 37 -7.70 -2.35 -12.11
N ARG A 38 -6.71 -3.24 -12.12
CA ARG A 38 -6.94 -4.70 -12.07
C ARG A 38 -7.76 -5.13 -10.85
N LEU A 39 -7.50 -4.56 -9.67
CA LEU A 39 -8.30 -4.84 -8.48
C LEU A 39 -9.76 -4.37 -8.65
N ARG A 40 -9.98 -3.18 -9.23
CA ARG A 40 -11.33 -2.68 -9.51
C ARG A 40 -12.07 -3.55 -10.52
N ASP A 41 -11.40 -3.99 -11.58
CA ASP A 41 -11.95 -4.90 -12.59
C ASP A 41 -12.35 -6.26 -12.01
N LEU A 42 -11.68 -6.69 -10.94
CA LEU A 42 -12.01 -7.90 -10.19
C LEU A 42 -13.17 -7.72 -9.21
N GLY A 43 -13.67 -6.49 -9.02
CA GLY A 43 -14.82 -6.19 -8.16
C GLY A 43 -14.47 -5.61 -6.80
N PHE A 44 -13.20 -5.31 -6.52
CA PHE A 44 -12.80 -4.64 -5.27
C PHE A 44 -13.07 -3.13 -5.31
N GLU A 45 -13.42 -2.55 -4.17
CA GLU A 45 -13.36 -1.12 -3.92
C GLU A 45 -11.94 -0.78 -3.45
N VAL A 46 -11.23 0.11 -4.15
CA VAL A 46 -9.79 0.32 -3.89
C VAL A 46 -9.44 1.79 -3.66
N THR A 47 -8.87 2.04 -2.49
CA THR A 47 -8.35 3.33 -2.05
C THR A 47 -6.82 3.29 -2.05
N SER A 48 -6.18 4.28 -2.68
CA SER A 48 -4.72 4.43 -2.70
C SER A 48 -4.28 5.48 -1.69
N CYS A 49 -3.34 5.14 -0.82
CA CYS A 49 -2.72 6.03 0.13
C CYS A 49 -1.21 6.06 -0.15
N LEU A 50 -0.79 7.01 -0.98
CA LEU A 50 0.63 7.28 -1.23
C LEU A 50 1.11 8.34 -0.25
N ILE A 51 2.12 7.99 0.55
CA ILE A 51 2.68 8.87 1.57
C ILE A 51 4.03 9.40 1.15
N ASP A 52 4.28 10.67 1.50
CA ASP A 52 5.62 11.20 1.55
C ASP A 52 6.39 10.64 2.75
N LEU A 53 7.72 10.72 2.71
CA LEU A 53 8.61 10.17 3.73
C LEU A 53 8.90 11.15 4.88
N ASP A 54 8.12 12.20 4.99
CA ASP A 54 8.25 13.20 6.02
C ASP A 54 7.40 12.87 7.26
N VAL A 55 7.31 13.82 8.19
CA VAL A 55 6.56 13.68 9.44
C VAL A 55 5.04 13.53 9.24
N THR A 56 4.53 13.77 8.03
CA THR A 56 3.09 13.70 7.72
C THR A 56 2.63 12.31 7.30
N ALA A 57 3.57 11.39 7.06
CA ALA A 57 3.32 10.00 6.66
C ALA A 57 2.27 9.30 7.55
N GLU A 58 2.46 9.35 8.88
CA GLU A 58 1.56 8.72 9.86
C GLU A 58 0.18 9.35 9.87
N ALA A 59 0.09 10.67 9.66
CA ALA A 59 -1.17 11.40 9.63
C ALA A 59 -1.99 11.02 8.39
N GLY A 60 -1.34 10.91 7.22
CA GLY A 60 -1.97 10.44 5.98
C GLY A 60 -2.54 9.03 6.10
N VAL A 61 -1.75 8.09 6.63
CA VAL A 61 -2.22 6.71 6.89
C VAL A 61 -3.38 6.69 7.90
N THR A 62 -3.27 7.47 8.98
CA THR A 62 -4.33 7.57 10.00
C THR A 62 -5.63 8.11 9.42
N ALA A 63 -5.56 9.13 8.57
CA ALA A 63 -6.72 9.72 7.92
C ALA A 63 -7.39 8.68 7.01
N ALA A 64 -6.61 8.00 6.16
CA ALA A 64 -7.14 6.96 5.27
C ALA A 64 -7.84 5.83 6.06
N LEU A 65 -7.20 5.30 7.11
CA LEU A 65 -7.75 4.23 7.95
C LEU A 65 -9.01 4.63 8.74
N ARG A 66 -9.25 5.93 8.95
CA ARG A 66 -10.43 6.43 9.67
C ARG A 66 -11.59 6.80 8.75
N ASP A 67 -11.31 7.04 7.47
CA ASP A 67 -12.31 7.46 6.49
C ASP A 67 -13.35 6.34 6.25
N GLU A 68 -12.88 5.10 6.17
CA GLU A 68 -13.74 3.94 5.94
C GLU A 68 -13.19 2.65 6.55
N ARG A 69 -14.02 1.60 6.56
CA ARG A 69 -13.58 0.24 6.93
C ARG A 69 -12.99 -0.47 5.73
N PHE A 70 -11.85 -1.11 5.92
CA PHE A 70 -11.18 -1.92 4.90
C PHE A 70 -11.22 -3.40 5.29
N ASP A 71 -11.35 -4.27 4.30
CA ASP A 71 -11.26 -5.71 4.46
C ASP A 71 -9.81 -6.21 4.27
N CYS A 72 -9.01 -5.48 3.49
CA CYS A 72 -7.60 -5.77 3.27
C CYS A 72 -6.76 -4.49 3.17
N VAL A 73 -5.56 -4.51 3.77
CA VAL A 73 -4.59 -3.42 3.68
C VAL A 73 -3.28 -3.95 3.09
N VAL A 74 -2.89 -3.41 1.94
CA VAL A 74 -1.60 -3.68 1.31
C VAL A 74 -0.58 -2.69 1.88
N ILE A 75 0.57 -3.18 2.35
CA ILE A 75 1.74 -2.34 2.66
C ILE A 75 2.84 -2.60 1.65
N GLY A 76 3.06 -1.60 0.79
CA GLY A 76 3.98 -1.62 -0.35
C GLY A 76 5.41 -2.04 0.00
N ALA A 77 6.04 -2.82 -0.87
CA ALA A 77 7.46 -3.23 -0.74
C ALA A 77 8.41 -2.05 -0.47
N GLY A 78 8.19 -0.89 -1.10
CA GLY A 78 9.01 0.31 -0.90
C GLY A 78 9.10 0.79 0.56
N LEU A 79 8.08 0.54 1.39
CA LEU A 79 8.10 0.88 2.82
C LEU A 79 8.90 -0.12 3.66
N ARG A 80 9.04 -1.36 3.19
CA ARG A 80 9.50 -2.50 4.00
C ARG A 80 10.91 -2.97 3.66
N GLU A 81 11.32 -2.86 2.41
CA GLU A 81 12.59 -3.41 1.91
C GLU A 81 13.81 -2.57 2.36
N PRO A 82 13.81 -1.23 2.26
CA PRO A 82 14.97 -0.44 2.70
C PRO A 82 15.06 -0.43 4.22
N LYS A 83 16.23 -0.80 4.76
CA LYS A 83 16.46 -0.95 6.21
C LYS A 83 16.21 0.33 6.98
N GLU A 84 16.49 1.47 6.35
CA GLU A 84 16.31 2.82 6.87
C GLU A 84 14.84 3.13 7.17
N ARG A 85 13.90 2.39 6.57
CA ARG A 85 12.45 2.60 6.71
C ARG A 85 11.82 1.69 7.75
N LEU A 86 12.57 0.82 8.41
CA LEU A 86 12.04 -0.17 9.37
C LEU A 86 11.12 0.48 10.42
N VAL A 87 11.54 1.60 11.01
CA VAL A 87 10.75 2.31 12.04
C VAL A 87 9.45 2.88 11.46
N LEU A 88 9.48 3.42 10.24
CA LEU A 88 8.28 3.92 9.57
C LEU A 88 7.33 2.76 9.24
N PHE A 89 7.85 1.64 8.77
CA PHE A 89 7.06 0.44 8.52
C PHE A 89 6.39 -0.07 9.80
N GLU A 90 7.13 -0.18 10.91
CA GLU A 90 6.56 -0.57 12.20
C GLU A 90 5.42 0.36 12.64
N LYS A 91 5.58 1.68 12.45
CA LYS A 91 4.53 2.66 12.76
C LYS A 91 3.29 2.45 11.89
N VAL A 92 3.45 2.31 10.57
CA VAL A 92 2.33 2.04 9.65
C VAL A 92 1.63 0.73 10.01
N LEU A 93 2.39 -0.34 10.25
CA LEU A 93 1.84 -1.64 10.62
C LEU A 93 1.03 -1.55 11.93
N ASN A 94 1.56 -0.87 12.95
CA ASN A 94 0.85 -0.67 14.21
C ASN A 94 -0.38 0.25 14.07
N LEU A 95 -0.37 1.21 13.16
CA LEU A 95 -1.57 2.00 12.84
C LEU A 95 -2.67 1.14 12.23
N VAL A 96 -2.32 0.30 11.24
CA VAL A 96 -3.26 -0.64 10.63
C VAL A 96 -3.83 -1.59 11.68
N HIS A 97 -2.97 -2.20 12.50
CA HIS A 97 -3.39 -3.10 13.57
C HIS A 97 -4.38 -2.45 14.56
N ARG A 98 -4.19 -1.16 14.89
CA ARG A 98 -5.05 -0.45 15.86
C ARG A 98 -6.33 0.11 15.27
N LEU A 99 -6.29 0.59 14.02
CA LEU A 99 -7.40 1.33 13.40
C LEU A 99 -8.25 0.45 12.47
N ALA A 100 -7.69 -0.64 11.95
CA ALA A 100 -8.37 -1.62 11.11
C ALA A 100 -8.08 -3.05 11.60
N PRO A 101 -8.46 -3.40 12.85
CA PRO A 101 -8.09 -4.69 13.47
C PRO A 101 -8.67 -5.91 12.76
N ASP A 102 -9.76 -5.75 12.01
CA ASP A 102 -10.43 -6.83 11.27
C ASP A 102 -9.89 -7.00 9.84
N ALA A 103 -9.07 -6.07 9.35
CA ALA A 103 -8.54 -6.12 8.00
C ALA A 103 -7.38 -7.11 7.89
N ALA A 104 -7.36 -7.90 6.81
CA ALA A 104 -6.19 -8.68 6.46
C ALA A 104 -5.03 -7.75 6.06
N ILE A 105 -3.84 -7.96 6.63
CA ILE A 105 -2.64 -7.21 6.22
C ILE A 105 -1.87 -8.06 5.21
N CYS A 106 -1.54 -7.47 4.06
CA CYS A 106 -0.79 -8.16 3.03
C CYS A 106 0.37 -7.31 2.47
N PHE A 107 1.33 -8.01 1.88
CA PHE A 107 2.56 -7.45 1.37
C PHE A 107 2.76 -7.92 -0.07
N ASN A 108 2.86 -6.98 -1.00
CA ASN A 108 3.33 -7.24 -2.36
C ASN A 108 4.86 -7.28 -2.38
N THR A 109 5.44 -8.01 -3.33
CA THR A 109 6.89 -8.11 -3.49
C THR A 109 7.42 -6.97 -4.37
N THR A 110 6.60 -6.53 -5.31
CA THR A 110 6.89 -5.51 -6.32
C THR A 110 5.65 -4.64 -6.55
N PRO A 111 5.73 -3.45 -7.16
CA PRO A 111 4.53 -2.72 -7.51
C PRO A 111 3.62 -3.44 -8.54
N ALA A 112 4.08 -4.56 -9.13
CA ALA A 112 3.37 -5.30 -10.17
C ALA A 112 2.57 -6.53 -9.66
N ASP A 113 2.70 -6.93 -8.38
CA ASP A 113 2.02 -8.12 -7.81
C ASP A 113 1.03 -7.79 -6.68
N THR A 114 0.47 -6.57 -6.68
CA THR A 114 -0.49 -6.13 -5.65
C THR A 114 -1.79 -6.91 -5.67
N VAL A 115 -2.33 -7.23 -6.86
CA VAL A 115 -3.55 -8.04 -6.99
C VAL A 115 -3.36 -9.41 -6.35
N GLU A 116 -2.25 -10.05 -6.70
CA GLU A 116 -1.86 -11.36 -6.20
C GLU A 116 -1.62 -11.33 -4.69
N ALA A 117 -1.15 -10.19 -4.14
CA ALA A 117 -1.02 -10.01 -2.69
C ALA A 117 -2.36 -9.95 -1.95
N VAL A 118 -3.35 -9.24 -2.50
CA VAL A 118 -4.70 -9.11 -1.93
C VAL A 118 -5.43 -10.45 -1.97
N GLN A 119 -5.38 -11.14 -3.11
CA GLN A 119 -6.11 -12.40 -3.34
C GLN A 119 -5.63 -13.56 -2.46
N ARG A 120 -4.48 -13.47 -1.81
CA ARG A 120 -4.07 -14.45 -0.80
C ARG A 120 -4.94 -14.44 0.46
N TRP A 121 -5.70 -13.37 0.69
CA TRP A 121 -6.40 -13.13 1.96
C TRP A 121 -7.89 -12.84 1.81
N VAL A 122 -8.30 -12.22 0.70
CA VAL A 122 -9.69 -11.82 0.47
C VAL A 122 -10.14 -12.11 -0.97
N GLU A 123 -11.39 -12.51 -1.13
CA GLU A 123 -12.11 -12.64 -2.41
C GLU A 123 -13.02 -11.41 -2.61
N PRO A 124 -13.30 -10.97 -3.85
CA PRO A 124 -14.07 -9.74 -4.15
C PRO A 124 -15.47 -9.65 -3.52
#